data_AF-A0A924VLY1-F1
#
_entry.id   AF-A0A924VLY1-F1
#
_cell.length_a   1.000
_cell.length_b   1.000
_cell.length_c   1.000
_cell.angle_alpha   90.00
_cell.angle_beta   90.00
_cell.angle_gamma   90.00
#
_symmetry.space_group_name_H-M   'P 1'
#
loop_
_entity.id
_entity.type
_entity.pdbx_description
1 polymer ?
#
loop_
_entity_poly.entity_id
_entity_poly.type
_entity_poly.pdbx_seq_one_letter_code
_entity_poly.pdbx_strand_id
1 'polypeptide(L)'
;MTITIPPATFLPDFLAHRAVERPDRPCWIFGERTWTWSEAFESVRQAAGALTAEGVKRGERVAILDKNNPAVIQILLGGCLVGVATTVVNWRLAGDELDYVLNDCGARVVFVGHE
;
A
#
# COMPACT_ATOMS: atom_id res chain seq x y z
N MET A 1 0.25 19.59 21.64
CA MET A 1 0.58 20.12 20.31
C MET A 1 -0.58 19.73 19.40
N THR A 2 -1.45 20.66 19.03
CA THR A 2 -2.67 20.37 18.27
C THR A 2 -2.27 20.07 16.83
N ILE A 3 -2.35 18.80 16.43
CA ILE A 3 -2.07 18.38 15.06
C ILE A 3 -3.29 18.78 14.22
N THR A 4 -3.16 19.86 13.46
CA THR A 4 -4.16 20.23 12.45
C THR A 4 -4.13 19.18 11.35
N ILE A 5 -5.23 18.46 11.18
CA ILE A 5 -5.35 17.46 10.13
C ILE A 5 -5.70 18.19 8.82
N PRO A 6 -4.83 18.17 7.78
CA PRO A 6 -5.14 18.81 6.52
C PRO A 6 -6.35 18.15 5.84
N PRO A 7 -7.08 18.87 4.96
CA PRO A 7 -8.20 18.31 4.23
C PRO A 7 -7.75 17.13 3.36
N ALA A 8 -8.49 16.02 3.42
CA ALA A 8 -8.18 14.82 2.66
C ALA A 8 -8.25 15.11 1.16
N THR A 9 -7.10 15.06 0.51
CA THR A 9 -6.92 15.38 -0.92
C THR A 9 -6.51 14.12 -1.69
N PHE A 10 -5.74 13.24 -1.06
CA PHE A 10 -5.27 11.98 -1.63
C PHE A 10 -5.81 10.79 -0.86
N LEU A 11 -5.84 9.63 -1.51
CA LEU A 11 -6.35 8.39 -0.92
C LEU A 11 -5.77 8.07 0.48
N PRO A 12 -4.46 8.15 0.77
CA PRO A 12 -3.95 7.79 2.09
C PRO A 12 -4.32 8.79 3.21
N ASP A 13 -4.86 9.96 2.89
CA ASP A 13 -5.16 11.00 3.90
C ASP A 13 -6.26 10.56 4.88
N PHE A 14 -7.21 9.71 4.46
CA PHE A 14 -8.21 9.19 5.39
C PHE A 14 -7.55 8.37 6.51
N LEU A 15 -6.48 7.64 6.19
CA LEU A 15 -5.77 6.80 7.15
C LEU A 15 -5.01 7.65 8.16
N ALA A 16 -4.33 8.70 7.67
CA ALA A 16 -3.67 9.70 8.52
C ALA A 16 -4.66 10.40 9.46
N HIS A 17 -5.81 10.81 8.93
CA HIS A 17 -6.85 11.49 9.69
C HIS A 17 -7.42 10.60 10.79
N ARG A 18 -7.80 9.36 10.46
CA ARG A 18 -8.33 8.42 11.44
C ARG A 18 -7.31 7.98 12.48
N ALA A 19 -6.02 7.89 12.11
CA ALA A 19 -4.94 7.61 13.06
C ALA A 19 -4.80 8.69 14.14
N VAL A 20 -5.14 9.95 13.82
CA VAL A 20 -5.17 11.04 14.81
C VAL A 20 -6.48 11.06 15.58
N GLU A 21 -7.63 10.92 14.90
CA GLU A 21 -8.94 11.01 15.56
C GLU A 21 -9.23 9.84 16.50
N ARG A 22 -8.81 8.62 16.13
CA ARG A 22 -9.20 7.36 16.80
C ARG A 22 -8.05 6.34 16.77
N PRO A 23 -6.87 6.65 17.31
CA PRO A 23 -5.66 5.86 17.15
C PRO A 23 -5.84 4.38 17.52
N ASP A 24 -6.53 4.11 18.63
CA ASP A 24 -6.66 2.75 19.20
C ASP A 24 -7.87 1.97 18.69
N ARG A 25 -8.70 2.55 17.81
CA ARG A 25 -9.84 1.83 17.23
C ARG A 25 -9.35 0.85 16.15
N PRO A 26 -10.00 -0.32 15.99
CA PRO A 26 -9.69 -1.24 14.89
C PRO A 26 -9.85 -0.57 13.51
N CYS A 27 -8.88 -0.83 12.63
CA CYS A 27 -8.87 -0.39 11.23
C CYS A 27 -9.10 -1.56 10.28
N TRP A 28 -8.20 -2.55 10.27
CA TRP A 28 -8.37 -3.78 9.49
C TRP A 28 -7.96 -5.01 10.29
N ILE A 29 -8.50 -6.17 9.87
CA ILE A 29 -8.32 -7.47 10.52
C ILE A 29 -7.86 -8.46 9.46
N PHE A 30 -6.82 -9.24 9.79
CA PHE A 30 -6.33 -10.33 8.96
C PHE A 30 -5.89 -11.51 9.84
N GLY A 31 -6.58 -12.64 9.70
CA GLY A 31 -6.41 -13.77 10.61
C GLY A 31 -6.72 -13.37 12.05
N GLU A 32 -5.79 -13.67 12.95
CA GLU A 32 -5.88 -13.34 14.38
C GLU A 32 -5.39 -11.92 14.71
N ARG A 33 -4.80 -11.22 13.73
CA ARG A 33 -4.24 -9.88 13.96
C ARG A 33 -5.25 -8.80 13.59
N THR A 34 -5.43 -7.87 14.51
CA THR A 34 -6.14 -6.61 14.29
C THR A 34 -5.13 -5.48 14.34
N TRP A 35 -5.20 -4.58 13.37
CA TRP A 35 -4.43 -3.33 13.40
C TRP A 35 -5.35 -2.22 13.86
N THR A 36 -4.84 -1.39 14.76
CA THR A 36 -5.48 -0.11 15.06
C THR A 36 -5.29 0.89 13.93
N TRP A 37 -5.99 2.02 13.95
CA TRP A 37 -5.77 3.08 12.95
C TRP A 37 -4.34 3.63 12.98
N SER A 38 -3.74 3.78 14.16
CA SER A 38 -2.35 4.24 14.28
C SER A 38 -1.36 3.22 13.72
N GLU A 39 -1.55 1.94 14.01
CA GLU A 39 -0.71 0.85 13.50
C GLU A 39 -0.85 0.66 11.98
N ALA A 40 -2.08 0.76 11.45
CA ALA A 40 -2.34 0.67 10.03
C ALA A 40 -1.63 1.81 9.28
N PHE A 41 -1.76 3.06 9.76
CA PHE A 41 -1.08 4.21 9.15
C PHE A 41 0.44 4.09 9.23
N GLU A 42 0.98 3.64 10.37
CA GLU A 42 2.42 3.45 10.50
C GLU A 42 2.93 2.35 9.56
N SER A 43 2.19 1.24 9.38
CA SER A 43 2.58 0.20 8.42
C SER A 43 2.60 0.70 6.96
N VAL A 44 1.68 1.61 6.60
CA VAL A 44 1.65 2.27 5.30
C VAL A 44 2.84 3.23 5.12
N ARG A 45 3.22 3.96 6.18
CA ARG A 45 4.42 4.81 6.17
C ARG A 45 5.69 3.98 6.00
N GLN A 46 5.78 2.82 6.65
CA GLN A 46 6.89 1.90 6.50
C GLN A 46 7.00 1.35 5.08
N ALA A 47 5.88 0.99 4.45
CA ALA A 47 5.85 0.60 3.04
C ALA A 47 6.35 1.72 2.11
N ALA A 48 5.91 2.97 2.34
CA ALA A 48 6.40 4.13 1.58
C ALA A 48 7.92 4.35 1.76
N GLY A 49 8.43 4.18 2.98
CA GLY A 49 9.86 4.25 3.29
C GLY A 49 10.66 3.18 2.57
N ALA A 50 10.17 1.93 2.56
CA ALA A 50 10.79 0.82 1.85
C ALA A 50 10.84 1.04 0.34
N LEU A 51 9.73 1.50 -0.27
CA LEU A 51 9.69 1.85 -1.69
C LEU A 51 10.73 2.92 -2.04
N THR A 52 10.82 3.96 -1.21
CA THR A 52 11.80 5.04 -1.42
C THR A 52 13.24 4.54 -1.27
N ALA A 53 13.50 3.62 -0.33
CA ALA A 53 14.81 2.99 -0.14
C ALA A 53 15.24 2.13 -1.35
N GLU A 54 14.28 1.47 -2.00
CA GLU A 54 14.48 0.75 -3.28
C GLU A 54 14.64 1.69 -4.50
N GLY A 55 14.68 3.00 -4.26
CA GLY A 55 14.90 4.01 -5.29
C GLY A 55 13.69 4.27 -6.19
N VAL A 56 12.49 3.85 -5.77
CA VAL A 56 11.23 4.18 -6.45
C VAL A 56 10.98 5.69 -6.33
N LYS A 57 10.65 6.32 -7.46
CA LYS A 57 10.45 7.77 -7.57
C LYS A 57 9.01 8.10 -7.94
N ARG A 58 8.57 9.29 -7.52
CA ARG A 58 7.29 9.88 -7.94
C ARG A 58 7.10 9.78 -9.45
N GLY A 59 5.90 9.36 -9.87
CA GLY A 59 5.54 9.17 -11.28
C GLY A 59 5.95 7.81 -11.86
N GLU A 60 6.72 6.99 -11.14
CA GLU A 60 6.96 5.60 -11.52
C GLU A 60 5.79 4.70 -11.12
N ARG A 61 5.91 3.42 -11.46
CA ARG A 61 4.92 2.37 -11.18
C ARG A 61 5.57 1.24 -10.40
N VAL A 62 4.78 0.59 -9.56
CA VAL A 62 5.14 -0.65 -8.87
C VAL A 62 4.01 -1.66 -9.06
N ALA A 63 4.32 -2.95 -8.94
CA ALA A 63 3.31 -4.00 -9.01
C ALA A 63 3.33 -4.86 -7.75
N ILE A 64 2.19 -5.43 -7.39
CA ILE A 64 2.08 -6.44 -6.35
C ILE A 64 1.25 -7.61 -6.84
N LEU A 65 1.80 -8.81 -6.68
CA LEU A 65 1.19 -10.09 -6.99
C LEU A 65 1.10 -10.89 -5.68
N ASP A 66 -0.07 -10.88 -5.06
CA ASP A 66 -0.32 -11.59 -3.80
C ASP A 66 -1.81 -11.96 -3.69
N LYS A 67 -2.11 -12.86 -2.76
CA LYS A 67 -3.47 -13.13 -2.26
C LYS A 67 -3.98 -11.90 -1.48
N ASN A 68 -5.17 -12.03 -0.87
CA ASN A 68 -5.73 -10.98 -0.01
C ASN A 68 -4.92 -10.87 1.29
N ASN A 69 -3.77 -10.22 1.22
CA ASN A 69 -2.84 -9.97 2.32
C ASN A 69 -2.83 -8.47 2.67
N PRO A 70 -2.69 -8.07 3.95
CA PRO A 70 -2.50 -6.67 4.34
C PRO A 70 -1.39 -5.94 3.56
N ALA A 71 -0.35 -6.66 3.13
CA ALA A 71 0.74 -6.13 2.31
C ALA A 71 0.24 -5.44 1.04
N VAL A 72 -0.85 -5.94 0.41
CA VAL A 72 -1.43 -5.34 -0.80
C VAL A 72 -1.91 -3.92 -0.52
N ILE A 73 -2.62 -3.72 0.59
CA ILE A 73 -3.14 -2.39 0.97
C ILE A 73 -1.99 -1.49 1.43
N GLN A 74 -1.01 -2.05 2.14
CA GLN A 74 0.15 -1.30 2.62
C GLN A 74 1.00 -0.76 1.47
N ILE A 75 1.29 -1.58 0.46
CA ILE A 75 2.03 -1.17 -0.74
C ILE A 75 1.21 -0.20 -1.59
N LEU A 76 -0.10 -0.44 -1.76
CA LEU A 76 -0.98 0.46 -2.52
C LEU A 76 -1.00 1.87 -1.89
N LEU A 77 -1.31 1.97 -0.61
CA LEU A 77 -1.40 3.26 0.09
C LEU A 77 -0.02 3.89 0.31
N GLY A 78 1.01 3.07 0.55
CA GLY A 78 2.40 3.52 0.66
C GLY A 78 2.89 4.10 -0.68
N GLY A 79 2.54 3.45 -1.79
CA GLY A 79 2.78 3.95 -3.14
C GLY A 79 2.10 5.30 -3.38
N CYS A 80 0.86 5.47 -2.92
CA CYS A 80 0.18 6.77 -2.98
C CYS A 80 0.94 7.87 -2.22
N LEU A 81 1.53 7.56 -1.05
CA LEU A 81 2.34 8.52 -0.28
C LEU A 81 3.63 8.93 -1.02
N VAL A 82 4.26 7.98 -1.74
CA VAL A 82 5.45 8.26 -2.58
C VAL A 82 5.06 9.01 -3.87
N GLY A 83 3.81 8.89 -4.30
CA GLY A 83 3.31 9.44 -5.56
C GLY A 83 3.56 8.52 -6.74
N VAL A 84 3.48 7.21 -6.54
CA VAL A 84 3.54 6.17 -7.58
C VAL A 84 2.21 5.47 -7.76
N ALA A 85 1.99 4.95 -8.96
CA ALA A 85 0.85 4.08 -9.23
C ALA A 85 1.20 2.62 -8.91
N THR A 86 0.24 1.89 -8.31
CA THR A 86 0.41 0.48 -7.94
C THR A 86 -0.50 -0.38 -8.82
N THR A 87 0.09 -1.31 -9.56
CA THR A 87 -0.64 -2.35 -10.29
C THR A 87 -0.86 -3.53 -9.36
N VAL A 88 -2.10 -3.73 -8.91
CA VAL A 88 -2.49 -4.92 -8.15
C VAL A 88 -2.81 -6.02 -9.15
N VAL A 89 -1.94 -7.01 -9.25
CA VAL A 89 -2.06 -8.11 -10.21
C VAL A 89 -2.94 -9.19 -9.60
N ASN A 90 -3.95 -9.63 -10.35
CA ASN A 90 -4.81 -10.71 -9.92
C ASN A 90 -4.03 -12.03 -9.94
N TRP A 91 -3.80 -12.62 -8.76
CA TRP A 91 -3.05 -13.86 -8.61
C TRP A 91 -3.69 -15.09 -9.28
N ARG A 92 -4.97 -15.00 -9.69
CA ARG A 92 -5.68 -16.10 -10.38
C ARG A 92 -5.48 -16.12 -11.89
N LEU A 93 -4.78 -15.14 -12.45
CA LEU A 93 -4.49 -15.11 -13.87
C LEU A 93 -3.65 -16.32 -14.28
N ALA A 94 -3.88 -16.82 -15.49
CA ALA A 94 -3.03 -17.84 -16.09
C ALA A 94 -1.60 -17.30 -16.30
N GLY A 95 -0.63 -18.20 -16.50
CA GLY A 95 0.77 -17.81 -16.60
C GLY A 95 1.06 -16.82 -17.73
N ASP A 96 0.44 -17.02 -18.89
CA ASP A 96 0.54 -16.14 -20.06
C ASP A 96 -0.11 -14.76 -19.81
N GLU A 97 -1.24 -14.73 -19.10
CA GLU A 97 -1.89 -13.48 -18.67
C GLU A 97 -1.04 -12.71 -17.64
N LEU A 98 -0.40 -13.41 -16.70
CA LEU A 98 0.54 -12.82 -15.74
C LEU A 98 1.75 -12.22 -16.46
N ASP A 99 2.35 -12.98 -17.38
CA ASP A 99 3.47 -12.52 -18.20
C ASP A 99 3.09 -11.26 -18.98
N TYR A 100 1.91 -11.24 -19.59
CA TYR A 100 1.42 -10.06 -20.30
C TYR A 100 1.31 -8.83 -19.38
N VAL A 101 0.60 -8.97 -18.24
CA VAL A 101 0.38 -7.84 -17.33
C VAL A 101 1.69 -7.31 -16.74
N LEU A 102 2.61 -8.19 -16.33
CA LEU A 102 3.87 -7.78 -15.72
C LEU A 102 4.77 -7.04 -16.72
N ASN A 103 4.79 -7.48 -17.99
CA ASN A 103 5.58 -6.82 -19.03
C ASN A 103 4.94 -5.51 -19.54
N ASP A 104 3.61 -5.38 -19.50
CA ASP A 104 2.91 -4.15 -19.95
C ASP A 104 2.85 -3.06 -18.86
N CYS A 105 2.72 -3.45 -17.59
CA CYS A 105 2.43 -2.51 -16.51
C CYS A 105 3.55 -1.49 -16.25
N GLY A 106 4.76 -1.74 -16.74
CA GLY A 106 5.93 -0.85 -16.60
C GLY A 106 6.31 -0.56 -15.16
N ALA A 107 6.09 -1.53 -14.27
CA ALA A 107 6.51 -1.47 -12.88
C ALA A 107 8.04 -1.57 -12.76
N ARG A 108 8.63 -0.73 -11.90
CA ARG A 108 10.05 -0.78 -11.56
C ARG A 108 10.38 -1.96 -10.66
N VAL A 109 9.47 -2.27 -9.74
CA VAL A 109 9.59 -3.33 -8.74
C VAL A 109 8.28 -4.10 -8.70
N VAL A 110 8.37 -5.42 -8.58
CA VAL A 110 7.24 -6.31 -8.34
C VAL A 110 7.39 -6.95 -6.96
N PHE A 111 6.40 -6.76 -6.11
CA PHE A 111 6.28 -7.47 -4.84
C PHE A 111 5.54 -8.78 -5.08
N VAL A 112 6.09 -9.88 -4.60
CA VAL A 112 5.49 -11.21 -4.72
C VAL A 112 5.21 -11.75 -3.33
N GLY A 113 3.95 -12.08 -3.06
CA GLY A 113 3.53 -12.70 -1.81
C GLY A 113 4.11 -14.10 -1.64
N HIS A 114 4.26 -14.53 -0.39
CA HIS A 114 4.59 -15.93 -0.11
C HIS A 114 3.36 -16.81 -0.37
N GLU A 115 3.59 -18.02 -0.89
CA GLU A 115 2.52 -19.01 -1.15
C GLU A 115 1.79 -19.43 0.12
#